data_AF-A0A1V5KAL1-F1
#
_entry.id   AF-A0A1V5KAL1-F1
#
_cell.length_a   1.000
_cell.length_b   1.000
_cell.length_c   1.000
_cell.angle_alpha   90.00
_cell.angle_beta   90.00
_cell.angle_gamma   90.00
#
_symmetry.space_group_name_H-M   'P 1'
#
loop_
_entity.id
_entity.type
_entity.pdbx_description
1 polymer ?
#
loop_
_entity_poly.entity_id
_entity_poly.type
_entity_poly.pdbx_seq_one_letter_code
_entity_poly.pdbx_strand_id
1 'polypeptide(L)'
;MGYGVVLKVWGDYACFTRPEMKAERVSYDIMTPSAARGVLEAIHWKPALRWVVDRIHVLNEIRFDNIRRNEVANKIPAGNVKLAMNGKEVELCQFAADTKERVQRAALVLRDPAYVIEAHFVLTDKAGSTDTPEKHYNIAVRRSLNW
;
A
#
# COMPACT_ATOMS: atom_id res chain seq x y z
N MET A 1 -12.00 23.22 -12.19
CA MET A 1 -12.80 22.31 -11.34
C MET A 1 -12.27 20.90 -11.58
N GLY A 2 -11.69 20.25 -10.57
CA GLY A 2 -11.26 18.85 -10.69
C GLY A 2 -12.46 17.92 -10.67
N TYR A 3 -12.43 16.85 -11.46
CA TYR A 3 -13.45 15.80 -11.37
C TYR A 3 -13.24 15.02 -10.07
N GLY A 4 -14.30 14.94 -9.25
CA GLY A 4 -14.30 14.20 -8.00
C GLY A 4 -14.74 12.75 -8.19
N VAL A 5 -14.13 11.82 -7.47
CA VAL A 5 -14.55 10.42 -7.35
C VAL A 5 -14.88 10.10 -5.90
N VAL A 6 -15.87 9.24 -5.71
CA VAL A 6 -16.26 8.71 -4.41
C VAL A 6 -16.15 7.19 -4.48
N LEU A 7 -15.31 6.60 -3.63
CA LEU A 7 -15.00 5.17 -3.67
C LEU A 7 -15.21 4.53 -2.31
N LYS A 8 -16.06 3.50 -2.24
CA LYS A 8 -16.17 2.63 -1.07
C LYS A 8 -15.07 1.58 -1.10
N VAL A 9 -14.36 1.40 0.00
CA VAL A 9 -13.31 0.38 0.16
C VAL A 9 -13.50 -0.33 1.50
N TRP A 10 -13.36 -1.66 1.50
CA TRP A 10 -13.53 -2.48 2.70
C TRP A 10 -12.69 -3.75 2.60
N GLY A 11 -12.56 -4.48 3.69
CA GLY A 11 -11.94 -5.80 3.71
C GLY A 11 -12.00 -6.42 5.09
N ASP A 12 -11.65 -7.70 5.21
CA ASP A 12 -11.69 -8.42 6.49
C ASP A 12 -10.65 -7.87 7.48
N TYR A 13 -9.51 -7.39 6.96
CA TYR A 13 -8.42 -6.81 7.76
C TYR A 13 -7.76 -5.62 7.05
N ALA A 14 -7.21 -4.68 7.82
CA ALA A 14 -6.29 -3.66 7.31
C ALA A 14 -5.14 -3.37 8.27
N CYS A 15 -3.98 -2.97 7.75
CA CYS A 15 -2.80 -2.63 8.55
C CYS A 15 -2.11 -1.37 8.01
N PHE A 16 -2.58 -0.20 8.46
CA PHE A 16 -1.97 1.10 8.15
C PHE A 16 -0.83 1.36 9.13
N THR A 17 0.33 0.74 8.90
CA THR A 17 1.40 0.67 9.92
C THR A 17 1.89 2.04 10.37
N ARG A 18 1.90 2.26 11.68
CA ARG A 18 2.50 3.41 12.36
C ARG A 18 4.02 3.42 12.17
N PRO A 19 4.65 4.53 11.75
CA PRO A 19 6.08 4.56 11.43
C PRO A 19 6.98 4.32 12.65
N GLU A 20 6.52 4.63 13.86
CA GLU A 20 7.20 4.40 15.13
C GLU A 20 7.26 2.91 15.53
N MET A 21 6.32 2.08 15.05
CA MET A 21 6.16 0.68 15.43
C MET A 21 6.29 -0.23 14.19
N LYS A 22 7.48 -0.23 13.57
CA LYS A 22 7.73 -1.03 12.36
C LYS A 22 8.15 -2.47 12.64
N ALA A 23 8.76 -2.73 13.80
CA ALA A 23 9.25 -4.07 14.15
C ALA A 23 8.08 -5.00 14.53
N GLU A 24 7.21 -4.52 15.42
CA GLU A 24 5.90 -5.08 15.74
C GLU A 24 4.85 -4.15 15.16
N ARG A 25 4.17 -4.58 14.09
CA ARG A 25 3.35 -3.66 13.30
C ARG A 25 2.10 -3.28 14.07
N VAL A 26 1.88 -1.99 14.28
CA VAL A 26 0.63 -1.48 14.84
C VAL A 26 -0.05 -0.60 13.80
N SER A 27 -1.29 -0.91 13.46
CA SER A 27 -2.07 -0.09 12.55
C SER A 27 -2.44 1.24 13.20
N TYR A 28 -2.54 2.30 12.40
CA TYR A 28 -3.42 3.42 12.72
C TYR A 28 -4.86 2.93 12.82
N ASP A 29 -5.65 3.67 13.59
CA ASP A 29 -7.05 3.39 13.87
C ASP A 29 -7.93 3.57 12.61
N ILE A 30 -7.45 4.37 11.65
CA ILE A 30 -8.12 4.66 10.39
C ILE A 30 -7.15 4.65 9.21
N MET A 31 -7.69 4.54 8.01
CA MET A 31 -6.94 4.68 6.76
C MET A 31 -6.23 6.04 6.68
N THR A 32 -4.95 6.02 6.32
CA THR A 32 -4.19 7.26 6.09
C THR A 32 -4.44 7.81 4.69
N PRO A 33 -4.33 9.14 4.45
CA PRO A 33 -4.45 9.71 3.11
C PRO A 33 -3.48 9.11 2.09
N SER A 34 -2.28 8.71 2.53
CA SER A 34 -1.31 8.04 1.66
C SER A 34 -1.78 6.64 1.24
N ALA A 35 -2.38 5.88 2.14
CA ALA A 35 -2.97 4.58 1.82
C ALA A 35 -4.18 4.72 0.90
N ALA A 36 -5.08 5.68 1.18
CA ALA A 36 -6.22 5.99 0.32
C ALA A 36 -5.79 6.37 -1.10
N ARG A 37 -4.77 7.23 -1.22
CA ARG A 37 -4.15 7.56 -2.50
C ARG A 37 -3.59 6.32 -3.20
N GLY A 38 -2.90 5.44 -2.48
CA GLY A 38 -2.38 4.19 -3.04
C GLY A 38 -3.47 3.27 -3.60
N VAL A 39 -4.63 3.20 -2.95
CA VAL A 39 -5.79 2.45 -3.48
C VAL A 39 -6.30 3.07 -4.78
N LEU A 40 -6.46 4.40 -4.83
CA LEU A 40 -6.87 5.10 -6.05
C LEU A 40 -5.87 4.90 -7.19
N GLU A 41 -4.57 4.94 -6.89
CA GLU A 41 -3.50 4.73 -7.85
C GLU A 41 -3.48 3.30 -8.41
N ALA A 42 -3.83 2.31 -7.58
CA ALA A 42 -3.95 0.92 -8.01
C ALA A 42 -5.09 0.70 -9.01
N ILE A 43 -6.18 1.47 -8.90
CA ILE A 43 -7.30 1.43 -9.87
C ILE A 43 -6.88 2.11 -11.18
N HIS A 44 -6.39 3.35 -11.08
CA HIS A 44 -5.93 4.11 -12.24
C HIS A 44 -4.90 5.16 -11.86
N TRP A 45 -3.70 5.03 -12.45
CA TRP A 45 -2.64 6.02 -12.34
C TRP A 45 -1.81 6.13 -13.62
N LYS A 46 -1.32 7.35 -13.88
CA LYS A 46 -0.35 7.68 -14.92
C LYS A 46 0.55 8.82 -14.40
N PRO A 47 1.78 8.97 -14.93
CA PRO A 47 2.65 10.11 -14.56
C PRO A 47 1.99 11.48 -14.77
N ALA A 48 1.06 11.57 -15.72
CA ALA A 48 0.29 12.76 -16.04
C ALA A 48 -0.72 13.20 -14.95
N LEU A 49 -1.05 12.35 -13.98
CA LEU A 49 -2.09 12.61 -12.98
C LEU A 49 -1.58 12.42 -11.55
N ARG A 50 -2.12 13.20 -10.63
CA ARG A 50 -1.91 13.06 -9.20
C ARG A 50 -3.25 13.08 -8.46
N TRP A 51 -3.51 12.03 -7.69
CA TRP A 51 -4.66 11.95 -6.80
C TRP A 51 -4.45 12.81 -5.54
N VAL A 52 -5.51 13.51 -5.15
CA VAL A 52 -5.62 14.32 -3.95
C VAL A 52 -6.83 13.82 -3.17
N VAL A 53 -6.58 13.30 -1.98
CA VAL A 53 -7.63 12.82 -1.07
C VAL A 53 -8.20 14.02 -0.33
N ASP A 54 -9.51 14.21 -0.47
CA ASP A 54 -10.24 15.32 0.15
C ASP A 54 -10.81 14.91 1.51
N ARG A 55 -11.45 13.74 1.57
CA ARG A 55 -12.06 13.21 2.80
C ARG A 55 -12.00 11.69 2.85
N ILE A 56 -11.98 11.17 4.08
CA ILE A 56 -12.14 9.73 4.36
C ILE A 56 -13.25 9.61 5.40
N HIS A 57 -14.33 8.93 5.03
CA HIS A 57 -15.42 8.59 5.94
C HIS A 57 -15.17 7.21 6.51
N VAL A 58 -15.31 7.06 7.82
CA VAL A 58 -15.21 5.79 8.53
C VAL A 58 -16.62 5.23 8.69
N LEU A 59 -16.89 4.04 8.15
CA LEU A 59 -18.23 3.46 8.15
C LEU A 59 -18.45 2.49 9.32
N ASN A 60 -17.41 1.72 9.67
CA ASN A 60 -17.47 0.68 10.70
C ASN A 60 -16.75 1.13 11.97
N GLU A 61 -17.11 0.50 13.09
CA GLU A 61 -16.42 0.69 14.37
C GLU A 61 -14.96 0.25 14.28
N ILE A 62 -14.08 0.95 14.99
CA ILE A 62 -12.65 0.67 15.02
C ILE A 62 -12.40 -0.52 15.95
N ARG A 63 -12.00 -1.65 15.38
CA ARG A 63 -11.72 -2.90 16.11
C ARG A 63 -10.36 -3.44 15.69
N PHE A 64 -9.64 -4.04 16.64
CA PHE A 64 -8.31 -4.58 16.42
C PHE A 64 -8.24 -6.08 16.69
N ASP A 65 -7.50 -6.81 15.84
CA ASP A 65 -7.10 -8.19 16.06
C ASP A 65 -5.56 -8.28 16.09
N ASN A 66 -5.04 -9.23 16.89
CA ASN A 66 -3.61 -9.53 16.92
C ASN A 66 -3.31 -10.77 16.06
N ILE A 67 -2.47 -10.61 15.05
CA ILE A 67 -2.06 -11.68 14.14
C ILE A 67 -0.55 -11.88 14.28
N ARG A 68 -0.12 -13.13 14.53
CA ARG A 68 1.30 -13.52 14.50
C ARG A 68 1.63 -14.26 13.22
N ARG A 69 2.73 -13.88 12.56
CA ARG A 69 3.24 -14.53 11.35
C ARG A 69 4.71 -14.82 11.46
N ASN A 70 5.13 -15.90 10.83
CA ASN A 70 6.54 -16.18 10.57
C ASN A 70 6.99 -15.29 9.40
N GLU A 71 7.98 -14.43 9.63
CA GLU A 71 8.59 -13.54 8.62
C GLU A 71 10.10 -13.79 8.54
N VAL A 72 10.71 -13.37 7.43
CA VAL A 72 12.17 -13.43 7.27
C VAL A 72 12.83 -12.40 8.19
N ALA A 73 13.86 -12.82 8.93
CA ALA A 73 14.53 -12.01 9.94
C ALA A 73 15.54 -11.03 9.30
N ASN A 74 16.36 -11.51 8.37
CA ASN A 74 17.52 -10.80 7.87
C ASN A 74 17.48 -10.64 6.34
N LYS A 75 18.44 -9.88 5.81
CA LYS A 75 18.72 -9.81 4.36
C LYS A 75 20.16 -10.23 4.14
N ILE A 76 20.45 -10.85 3.00
CA ILE A 76 21.82 -11.20 2.61
C ILE A 76 22.68 -9.92 2.59
N PRO A 77 23.82 -9.88 3.32
CA PRO A 77 24.69 -8.72 3.33
C PRO A 77 25.25 -8.38 1.93
N ALA A 78 25.31 -7.09 1.61
CA ALA A 78 25.85 -6.64 0.31
C ALA A 78 27.32 -7.07 0.08
N GLY A 79 28.09 -7.31 1.14
CA GLY A 79 29.44 -7.85 1.04
C GLY A 79 29.48 -9.26 0.44
N ASN A 80 28.57 -10.15 0.87
CA ASN A 80 28.47 -11.51 0.33
C ASN A 80 28.12 -11.50 -1.16
N VAL A 81 27.20 -10.60 -1.55
CA VAL A 81 26.85 -10.38 -2.96
C VAL A 81 28.07 -9.99 -3.79
N LYS A 82 28.90 -9.05 -3.28
CA LYS A 82 30.14 -8.63 -3.97
C LYS A 82 31.17 -9.75 -4.11
N LEU A 83 31.31 -10.61 -3.10
CA LEU A 83 32.24 -11.74 -3.15
C LEU A 83 31.81 -12.75 -4.22
N ALA A 84 30.52 -13.07 -4.29
CA ALA A 84 29.96 -13.93 -5.32
C ALA A 84 30.14 -13.35 -6.73
N MET A 85 29.89 -12.04 -6.91
CA MET A 85 30.15 -11.34 -8.18
C MET A 85 31.63 -11.44 -8.61
N ASN A 86 32.55 -11.48 -7.66
CA ASN A 86 33.99 -11.64 -7.91
C ASN A 86 34.41 -13.10 -8.07
N GLY A 87 33.47 -14.02 -8.27
CA GLY A 87 33.75 -15.44 -8.53
C GLY A 87 34.10 -16.27 -7.31
N LYS A 88 33.95 -15.73 -6.09
CA LYS A 88 34.06 -16.55 -4.87
C LYS A 88 32.80 -17.38 -4.68
N GLU A 89 32.96 -18.63 -4.26
CA GLU A 89 31.83 -19.46 -3.88
C GLU A 89 31.26 -18.98 -2.55
N VAL A 90 30.09 -18.35 -2.62
CA VAL A 90 29.33 -17.84 -1.47
C VAL A 90 27.86 -18.18 -1.70
N GLU A 91 27.23 -18.76 -0.70
CA GLU A 91 25.81 -19.10 -0.74
C GLU A 91 24.95 -17.81 -0.72
N LEU A 92 24.18 -17.59 -1.78
CA LEU A 92 23.29 -16.43 -1.96
C LEU A 92 21.81 -16.82 -1.89
N CYS A 93 21.44 -17.63 -0.91
CA CYS A 93 20.05 -17.96 -0.63
C CYS A 93 19.76 -17.78 0.87
N GLN A 94 18.48 -17.64 1.19
CA GLN A 94 17.99 -17.67 2.57
C GLN A 94 16.97 -18.79 2.68
N PHE A 95 17.17 -19.69 3.63
CA PHE A 95 16.22 -20.76 3.90
C PHE A 95 15.24 -20.28 4.96
N ALA A 96 14.02 -19.94 4.56
CA ALA A 96 12.98 -19.46 5.47
C ALA A 96 12.59 -20.49 6.57
N ALA A 97 12.97 -21.76 6.39
CA ALA A 97 12.80 -22.82 7.38
C ALA A 97 13.87 -22.79 8.48
N ASP A 98 15.02 -22.14 8.26
CA ASP A 98 16.06 -21.99 9.28
C ASP A 98 15.57 -21.04 10.38
N THR A 99 15.61 -21.52 11.62
CA THR A 99 15.30 -20.75 12.82
C THR A 99 16.12 -19.47 12.99
N LYS A 100 17.32 -19.37 12.39
CA LYS A 100 18.16 -18.17 12.40
C LYS A 100 17.70 -17.10 11.41
N GLU A 101 17.00 -17.52 10.35
CA GLU A 101 16.49 -16.66 9.27
C GLU A 101 14.99 -16.35 9.43
N ARG A 102 14.34 -16.90 10.46
CA ARG A 102 12.91 -16.76 10.73
C ARG A 102 12.65 -16.04 12.05
N VAL A 103 11.81 -15.02 12.01
CA VAL A 103 11.32 -14.31 13.20
C VAL A 103 9.80 -14.33 13.24
N GLN A 104 9.22 -14.49 14.42
CA GLN A 104 7.79 -14.29 14.61
C GLN A 104 7.51 -12.82 14.88
N ARG A 105 6.69 -12.20 14.04
CA ARG A 105 6.24 -10.82 14.24
C ARG A 105 4.75 -10.80 14.53
N ALA A 106 4.39 -10.08 15.58
CA ALA A 106 3.01 -9.73 15.86
C ALA A 106 2.62 -8.49 15.06
N ALA A 107 1.37 -8.44 14.63
CA ALA A 107 0.75 -7.28 14.03
C ALA A 107 -0.61 -7.03 14.68
N LEU A 108 -0.82 -5.81 15.19
CA LEU A 108 -2.12 -5.32 15.62
C LEU A 108 -2.79 -4.65 14.43
N VAL A 109 -3.77 -5.35 13.84
CA VAL A 109 -4.43 -4.98 12.59
C VAL A 109 -5.88 -4.58 12.85
N LEU A 110 -6.46 -3.75 11.99
CA LEU A 110 -7.89 -3.47 12.00
C LEU A 110 -8.67 -4.69 11.51
N ARG A 111 -9.85 -4.94 12.11
CA ARG A 111 -10.78 -6.01 11.73
C ARG A 111 -12.06 -5.40 11.15
N ASP A 112 -12.50 -5.95 10.01
CA ASP A 112 -13.68 -5.48 9.26
C ASP A 112 -13.74 -3.96 9.01
N PRO A 113 -12.64 -3.31 8.59
CA PRO A 113 -12.68 -1.89 8.26
C PRO A 113 -13.45 -1.62 6.96
N ALA A 114 -14.23 -0.54 6.95
CA ALA A 114 -14.90 -0.02 5.77
C ALA A 114 -14.84 1.52 5.74
N TYR A 115 -14.54 2.06 4.56
CA TYR A 115 -14.35 3.50 4.34
C TYR A 115 -15.02 3.97 3.04
N VAL A 116 -15.31 5.27 2.98
CA VAL A 116 -15.57 5.99 1.72
C VAL A 116 -14.48 7.04 1.53
N ILE A 117 -13.81 7.00 0.38
CA ILE A 117 -12.78 7.96 -0.01
C ILE A 117 -13.41 8.97 -0.96
N GLU A 118 -13.36 10.26 -0.60
CA GLU A 118 -13.58 11.36 -1.52
C GLU A 118 -12.24 11.88 -2.01
N ALA A 119 -12.08 11.98 -3.32
CA ALA A 119 -10.84 12.47 -3.90
C ALA A 119 -11.11 13.16 -5.24
N HIS A 120 -10.20 14.03 -5.64
CA HIS A 120 -10.07 14.49 -7.01
C HIS A 120 -8.66 14.21 -7.52
N PHE A 121 -8.44 14.40 -8.82
CA PHE A 121 -7.10 14.41 -9.36
C PHE A 121 -6.79 15.72 -10.06
N VAL A 122 -5.51 16.07 -10.06
CA VAL A 122 -4.96 17.18 -10.82
C VAL A 122 -4.03 16.63 -11.88
N LEU A 123 -4.00 17.29 -13.04
CA LEU A 123 -2.99 17.03 -14.04
C LEU A 123 -1.65 17.59 -13.57
N THR A 124 -0.58 16.90 -13.92
CA THR A 124 0.80 17.29 -13.62
C THR A 124 1.44 17.97 -14.82
N ASP A 125 2.64 18.49 -14.62
CA ASP A 125 3.56 18.98 -15.65
C ASP A 125 3.96 17.91 -16.68
N LYS A 126 3.75 16.62 -16.38
CA LYS A 126 4.04 15.49 -17.26
C LYS A 126 2.87 15.10 -18.17
N ALA A 127 1.76 15.83 -18.13
CA ALA A 127 0.61 15.58 -18.98
C ALA A 127 0.93 15.89 -20.44
N GLY A 128 0.71 14.91 -21.33
CA GLY A 128 0.86 15.11 -22.77
C GLY A 128 -0.37 15.77 -23.40
N SER A 129 -0.30 16.07 -24.70
CA SER A 129 -1.42 16.68 -25.46
C SER A 129 -2.71 15.84 -25.48
N THR A 130 -2.61 14.54 -25.20
CA THR A 130 -3.76 13.61 -25.16
C THR A 130 -4.25 13.31 -23.74
N ASP A 131 -3.64 13.88 -22.70
CA ASP A 131 -4.00 13.63 -21.31
C ASP A 131 -4.96 14.70 -20.82
N THR A 132 -6.25 14.46 -21.08
CA THR A 132 -7.32 15.34 -20.61
C THR A 132 -7.93 14.83 -19.30
N PRO A 133 -8.49 15.72 -18.46
CA PRO A 133 -9.21 15.30 -17.27
C PRO A 133 -10.36 14.32 -17.57
N GLU A 134 -11.12 14.55 -18.64
CA GLU A 134 -12.26 13.71 -19.05
C GLU A 134 -11.82 12.28 -19.34
N LYS A 135 -10.69 12.12 -20.06
CA LYS A 135 -10.12 10.81 -20.38
C LYS A 135 -9.77 10.05 -19.11
N HIS A 136 -9.04 10.68 -18.19
CA HIS A 136 -8.61 10.02 -16.96
C HIS A 136 -9.77 9.72 -16.02
N TYR A 137 -10.74 10.65 -15.89
CA TYR A 137 -11.96 10.44 -15.12
C TYR A 137 -12.75 9.24 -15.64
N ASN A 138 -13.04 9.19 -16.95
CA ASN A 138 -13.80 8.10 -17.54
C ASN A 138 -13.12 6.74 -17.38
N ILE A 139 -11.78 6.68 -17.49
CA ILE A 139 -11.03 5.45 -17.25
C ILE A 139 -11.11 5.03 -15.78
N ALA A 140 -10.94 5.96 -14.84
CA ALA A 140 -11.00 5.67 -13.41
C ALA A 140 -12.38 5.12 -13.01
N VAL A 141 -13.47 5.80 -13.41
CA VAL A 141 -14.85 5.38 -13.13
C VAL A 141 -15.17 4.02 -13.73
N ARG A 142 -14.80 3.79 -15.01
CA ARG A 142 -15.04 2.49 -15.65
C ARG A 142 -14.31 1.36 -14.94
N ARG A 143 -13.10 1.60 -14.43
CA ARG A 143 -12.33 0.59 -13.70
C ARG A 143 -12.83 0.38 -12.29
N SER A 144 -13.40 1.37 -11.62
CA SER A 144 -13.94 1.19 -10.26
C SER A 144 -15.27 0.43 -10.24
N LEU A 145 -16.02 0.41 -11.35
CA LEU A 145 -17.30 -0.29 -11.46
C LEU A 145 -17.19 -1.78 -11.84
N ASN A 146 -16.03 -2.24 -12.32
CA ASN A 146 -15.86 -3.59 -12.89
C ASN A 146 -15.15 -4.58 -11.95
N TRP A 147 -15.46 -4.55 -10.65
CA TRP A 147 -14.90 -5.46 -9.64
C TRP A 147 -15.96 -6.43 -9.10
#